data_AF-A0A1F4XAD6-F1
#
_entry.id   AF-A0A1F4XAD6-F1
#
_cell.length_a   1.000
_cell.length_b   1.000
_cell.length_c   1.000
_cell.angle_alpha   90.00
_cell.angle_beta   90.00
_cell.angle_gamma   90.00
#
_symmetry.space_group_name_H-M   'P 1'
#
loop_
_entity.id
_entity.type
_entity.pdbx_description
1 polymer ?
#
loop_
_entity_poly.entity_id
_entity_poly.type
_entity_poly.pdbx_seq_one_letter_code
_entity_poly.pdbx_strand_id
1 'polypeptide(L)'
;MNIPKKKELLRLQARHRTDKKIGQALGGVPAHLVAYWRKKKRIPDCELPKYAYKQIKSLWETWGSDKQAAAQLGITPAAFYKWRQKYGLKDKPRILKLSHLQLNLFGEAKGSSAAGQHRLIEKVISYKLDLRGVKKPDSLVFEPELVLLNSDWEKLLRDCQALGLKKIKRVERVWGVIPLRADSNGSAELTQRIKDFLRGHQIKNVLFSKEGFCLQLLWEKRALPSLGLAVGSDAAVAGVGFLGSWGVKLSGAELAQVLESGRIEMEIPQSVKIFLQGKVNPGIFAADIYSFLTQQIPISILSGRVVEFSGEALDSLSLSQRMSLALLWTQQPVKGVLLPVDQTIRKSLLSRLKKSVPLTEGDAGAEYAEQFEFDLSLLEPQINFSPGSDRIVPVRQIKRKPVFQIVLGAGHHGRLEELEIASRILSRHRVHPEVEFVVVPSSRSVFLAALRKGYLRTLLEAGCILCDPGLEIWEKRLSSKGPILTTGRLTADHDQIFQPREVLLASPATAAASAIRGEITDPRDYL
;
A
#
# COMPACT_ATOMS: atom_id res chain seq x y z
N MET A 1 -6.68 46.22 25.82
CA MET A 1 -5.67 46.98 25.04
C MET A 1 -6.21 48.39 24.80
N ASN A 2 -5.48 49.43 25.22
CA ASN A 2 -5.84 50.82 24.91
C ASN A 2 -5.54 51.13 23.43
N ILE A 3 -6.51 51.65 22.69
CA ILE A 3 -6.35 52.01 21.28
C ILE A 3 -5.57 53.34 21.19
N PRO A 4 -4.40 53.40 20.53
CA PRO A 4 -3.57 54.61 20.45
C PRO A 4 -4.29 55.82 19.85
N LYS A 5 -3.96 57.03 20.31
CA LYS A 5 -4.51 58.28 19.74
C LYS A 5 -3.89 58.58 18.36
N LYS A 6 -4.56 59.39 17.54
CA LYS A 6 -4.07 59.75 16.18
C LYS A 6 -2.67 60.39 16.21
N LYS A 7 -2.44 61.32 17.16
CA LYS A 7 -1.13 61.97 17.36
C LYS A 7 -0.02 60.99 17.71
N GLU A 8 -0.34 59.97 18.51
CA GLU A 8 0.60 58.94 18.94
C GLU A 8 1.02 58.04 17.79
N LEU A 9 0.06 57.59 16.96
CA LEU A 9 0.35 56.80 15.76
C LEU A 9 1.18 57.58 14.73
N LEU A 10 0.94 58.88 14.56
CA LEU A 10 1.76 59.74 13.67
C LEU A 10 3.21 59.86 14.17
N ARG A 11 3.40 60.04 15.49
CA ARG A 11 4.73 60.09 16.11
C ARG A 11 5.47 58.75 15.97
N LEU A 12 4.77 57.64 16.19
CA LEU A 12 5.33 56.30 16.02
C LEU A 12 5.63 55.99 14.55
N GLN A 13 4.81 56.46 13.62
CA GLN A 13 5.05 56.30 12.18
C GLN A 13 6.30 57.05 11.72
N ALA A 14 6.46 58.30 12.17
CA ALA A 14 7.66 59.08 11.88
C ALA A 14 8.94 58.40 12.41
N ARG A 15 8.84 57.73 13.57
CA ARG A 15 9.98 57.06 14.21
C ARG A 15 10.29 55.66 13.66
N HIS A 16 9.27 54.86 13.39
CA HIS A 16 9.44 53.41 13.21
C HIS A 16 9.24 52.90 11.78
N ARG A 17 8.81 53.73 10.83
CA ARG A 17 8.71 53.48 9.36
C ARG A 17 7.97 52.20 8.91
N THR A 18 7.60 51.26 9.78
CA THR A 18 6.87 50.03 9.46
C THR A 18 5.88 49.67 10.57
N ASP A 19 4.74 49.09 10.19
CA ASP A 19 3.70 48.69 11.15
C ASP A 19 4.15 47.65 12.17
N LYS A 20 5.09 46.79 11.78
CA LYS A 20 5.68 45.78 12.67
C LYS A 20 6.46 46.45 13.81
N LYS A 21 7.29 47.46 13.51
CA LYS A 21 8.06 48.18 14.52
C LYS A 21 7.17 49.08 15.40
N ILE A 22 6.14 49.69 14.82
CA ILE A 22 5.11 50.42 15.58
C ILE A 22 4.39 49.49 16.56
N GLY A 23 4.01 48.28 16.10
CA GLY A 23 3.36 47.27 16.93
C GLY A 23 4.22 46.78 18.10
N GLN A 24 5.50 46.57 17.86
CA GLN A 24 6.48 46.25 18.93
C GLN A 24 6.59 47.38 19.95
N ALA A 25 6.67 48.64 19.50
CA ALA A 25 6.73 49.81 20.38
C ALA A 25 5.44 50.01 21.21
N LEU A 26 4.31 49.48 20.75
CA LEU A 26 3.02 49.50 21.44
C LEU A 26 2.80 48.28 22.38
N GLY A 27 3.87 47.56 22.73
CA GLY A 27 3.79 46.40 23.63
C GLY A 27 3.40 45.09 22.93
N GLY A 28 3.89 44.87 21.70
CA GLY A 28 3.69 43.61 20.97
C GLY A 28 2.37 43.52 20.20
N VAL A 29 1.77 44.66 19.84
CA VAL A 29 0.56 44.69 19.02
C VAL A 29 0.85 44.14 17.62
N PRO A 30 0.01 43.22 17.08
CA PRO A 30 0.17 42.71 15.72
C PRO A 30 0.14 43.82 14.65
N ALA A 31 1.01 43.73 13.65
CA ALA A 31 1.15 44.73 12.58
C ALA A 31 -0.16 45.03 11.82
N HIS A 32 -1.03 44.02 11.65
CA HIS A 32 -2.31 44.20 10.97
C HIS A 32 -3.30 45.09 11.76
N LEU A 33 -3.25 45.06 13.10
CA LEU A 33 -4.06 45.93 13.97
C LEU A 33 -3.57 47.37 13.91
N VAL A 34 -2.26 47.58 13.86
CA VAL A 34 -1.65 48.90 13.66
C VAL A 34 -2.09 49.48 12.31
N ALA A 35 -2.02 48.70 11.23
CA ALA A 35 -2.48 49.10 9.90
C ALA A 35 -3.98 49.45 9.90
N TYR A 36 -4.80 48.67 10.60
CA TYR A 36 -6.23 48.94 10.78
C TYR A 36 -6.48 50.28 11.49
N TRP A 37 -5.78 50.56 12.59
CA TRP A 37 -5.94 51.82 13.33
C TRP A 37 -5.47 53.03 12.53
N ARG A 38 -4.37 52.91 11.77
CA ARG A 38 -3.92 53.97 10.85
C ARG A 38 -4.98 54.29 9.79
N LYS A 39 -5.53 53.25 9.15
CA LYS A 39 -6.60 53.41 8.14
C LYS A 39 -7.85 54.06 8.73
N LYS A 40 -8.31 53.59 9.90
CA LYS A 40 -9.48 54.16 10.60
C LYS A 40 -9.28 55.64 10.96
N LYS A 41 -8.04 56.07 11.20
CA LYS A 41 -7.69 57.46 11.59
C LYS A 41 -7.18 58.32 10.42
N ARG A 42 -7.31 57.83 9.18
CA ARG A 42 -6.86 58.51 7.95
C ARG A 42 -5.38 58.94 8.01
N ILE A 43 -4.52 58.05 8.47
CA ILE A 43 -3.07 58.24 8.49
C ILE A 43 -2.49 57.57 7.22
N PRO A 44 -1.61 58.24 6.44
CA PRO A 44 -1.00 57.67 5.23
C PRO A 44 -0.28 56.35 5.48
N ASP A 45 -0.10 55.55 4.42
CA ASP A 45 0.72 54.34 4.49
C ASP A 45 2.19 54.68 4.72
N CYS A 46 2.86 53.93 5.60
CA CYS A 46 4.30 53.96 5.68
C CYS A 46 4.87 53.59 4.30
N GLU A 47 5.94 54.25 3.85
CA GLU A 47 6.60 53.88 2.60
C GLU A 47 6.86 52.37 2.57
N LEU A 48 6.29 51.71 1.56
CA LEU A 48 6.44 50.27 1.40
C LEU A 48 7.94 49.96 1.19
N PRO A 49 8.51 48.98 1.91
CA PRO A 49 9.84 48.47 1.59
C PRO A 49 9.86 48.05 0.12
N LYS A 50 10.85 48.51 -0.65
CA LYS A 50 11.01 48.12 -2.06
C LYS A 50 11.48 46.67 -2.10
N TYR A 51 10.64 45.76 -2.59
CA TYR A 51 11.02 44.35 -2.81
C TYR A 51 11.33 44.12 -4.28
N ALA A 52 12.40 43.38 -4.56
CA ALA A 52 12.80 43.06 -5.93
C ALA A 52 11.82 42.06 -6.58
N TYR A 53 11.70 42.12 -7.91
CA TYR A 53 10.85 41.21 -8.70
C TYR A 53 11.11 39.74 -8.39
N LYS A 54 12.38 39.31 -8.40
CA LYS A 54 12.78 37.92 -8.11
C LYS A 54 12.29 37.44 -6.72
N GLN A 55 12.29 38.31 -5.73
CA GLN A 55 11.88 37.99 -4.37
C GLN A 55 10.36 37.77 -4.28
N ILE A 56 9.57 38.66 -4.87
CA ILE A 56 8.11 38.52 -4.93
C ILE A 56 7.72 37.30 -5.77
N LYS A 57 8.36 37.10 -6.92
CA LYS A 57 8.14 35.93 -7.78
C LYS A 57 8.45 34.63 -7.06
N SER A 58 9.62 34.52 -6.41
CA SER A 58 10.00 33.31 -5.68
C SER A 58 9.01 33.01 -4.54
N LEU A 59 8.61 34.01 -3.76
CA LEU A 59 7.65 33.80 -2.68
C LEU A 59 6.25 33.43 -3.20
N TRP A 60 5.83 34.03 -4.32
CA TRP A 60 4.56 33.69 -4.96
C TRP A 60 4.58 32.25 -5.52
N GLU A 61 5.65 31.84 -6.20
CA GLU A 61 5.86 30.48 -6.71
C GLU A 61 6.01 29.44 -5.58
N THR A 62 6.51 29.85 -4.42
CA THR A 62 6.69 28.93 -3.28
C THR A 62 5.39 28.72 -2.51
N TRP A 63 4.65 29.79 -2.22
CA TRP A 63 3.49 29.71 -1.31
C TRP A 63 2.13 29.76 -2.01
N GLY A 64 2.04 30.35 -3.21
CA GLY A 64 0.79 30.49 -3.96
C GLY A 64 -0.34 31.22 -3.22
N SER A 65 -0.03 31.94 -2.13
CA SER A 65 -0.99 32.60 -1.24
C SER A 65 -0.44 33.94 -0.77
N ASP A 66 -1.17 35.02 -1.04
CA ASP A 66 -0.78 36.39 -0.65
C ASP A 66 -0.62 36.50 0.87
N LYS A 67 -1.40 35.72 1.65
CA LYS A 67 -1.32 35.71 3.13
C LYS A 67 -0.02 35.08 3.63
N GLN A 68 0.35 33.91 3.08
CA GLN A 68 1.56 33.19 3.51
C GLN A 68 2.82 33.88 2.99
N ALA A 69 2.82 34.35 1.75
CA ALA A 69 3.95 35.08 1.18
C ALA A 69 4.19 36.43 1.87
N ALA A 70 3.13 37.16 2.25
CA ALA A 70 3.24 38.40 3.02
C ALA A 70 3.83 38.17 4.42
N ALA A 71 3.50 37.05 5.07
CA ALA A 71 4.03 36.71 6.38
C ALA A 71 5.57 36.59 6.38
N GLN A 72 6.14 36.02 5.31
CA GLN A 72 7.60 35.88 5.16
C GLN A 72 8.31 37.24 5.06
N LEU A 73 7.66 38.24 4.46
CA LEU A 73 8.20 39.60 4.37
C LEU A 73 7.80 40.47 5.57
N GLY A 74 6.99 39.96 6.50
CA GLY A 74 6.45 40.73 7.61
C GLY A 74 5.55 41.89 7.19
N ILE A 75 4.91 41.80 6.02
CA ILE A 75 4.00 42.82 5.47
C ILE A 75 2.56 42.33 5.49
N THR A 76 1.60 43.22 5.19
CA THR A 76 0.19 42.83 5.10
C THR A 76 -0.09 42.09 3.78
N PRO A 77 -1.08 41.17 3.74
CA PRO A 77 -1.47 40.48 2.50
C PRO A 77 -1.84 41.45 1.37
N ALA A 78 -2.50 42.57 1.71
CA ALA A 78 -2.84 43.62 0.76
C ALA A 78 -1.60 44.32 0.16
N ALA A 79 -0.53 44.50 0.95
CA ALA A 79 0.73 45.06 0.46
C ALA A 79 1.44 44.08 -0.49
N PHE A 80 1.45 42.78 -0.17
CA PHE A 80 2.01 41.76 -1.05
C PHE A 80 1.23 41.65 -2.37
N TYR A 81 -0.10 41.69 -2.31
CA TYR A 81 -0.96 41.72 -3.49
C TYR A 81 -0.65 42.93 -4.40
N LYS A 82 -0.46 44.13 -3.85
CA LYS A 82 -0.06 45.31 -4.63
C LYS A 82 1.27 45.11 -5.35
N TRP A 83 2.26 44.49 -4.70
CA TRP A 83 3.53 44.14 -5.34
C TRP A 83 3.37 43.11 -6.45
N ARG A 84 2.52 42.10 -6.21
CA ARG A 84 2.20 41.07 -7.19
C ARG A 84 1.53 41.64 -8.44
N GLN A 85 0.58 42.56 -8.27
CA GLN A 85 -0.06 43.30 -9.37
C GLN A 85 0.93 44.18 -10.12
N LYS A 86 1.78 44.93 -9.40
CA LYS A 86 2.83 45.77 -10.00
C LYS A 86 3.79 44.96 -10.88
N TYR A 87 4.05 43.70 -10.53
CA TYR A 87 4.95 42.79 -11.24
C TYR A 87 4.25 41.83 -12.21
N GLY A 88 2.95 41.97 -12.46
CA GLY A 88 2.22 41.17 -13.45
C GLY A 88 2.00 39.70 -13.07
N LEU A 89 2.18 39.31 -11.81
CA LEU A 89 2.07 37.92 -11.34
C LEU A 89 0.61 37.56 -10.98
N LYS A 90 -0.29 37.58 -11.97
CA LYS A 90 -1.75 37.46 -11.72
C LYS A 90 -2.20 36.05 -11.39
N ASP A 91 -1.65 35.06 -12.09
CA ASP A 91 -2.06 33.66 -12.00
C ASP A 91 -1.42 32.94 -10.82
N LYS A 92 -2.16 31.96 -10.26
CA LYS A 92 -1.64 31.08 -9.22
C LYS A 92 -0.64 30.10 -9.87
N PRO A 93 0.52 29.83 -9.23
CA PRO A 93 1.50 28.90 -9.80
C PRO A 93 0.89 27.50 -9.96
N ARG A 94 1.10 26.86 -11.12
CA ARG A 94 0.57 25.52 -11.43
C ARG A 94 1.23 24.40 -10.60
N ILE A 95 2.47 24.63 -10.16
CA ILE A 95 3.27 23.72 -9.33
C ILE A 95 3.97 24.58 -8.30
N LEU A 96 3.73 24.32 -7.01
CA LEU A 96 4.44 24.99 -5.91
C LEU A 96 5.76 24.25 -5.66
N LYS A 97 6.83 24.99 -5.36
CA LYS A 97 8.12 24.35 -5.01
C LYS A 97 7.94 23.47 -3.76
N LEU A 98 8.20 22.18 -3.94
CA LEU A 98 7.95 21.09 -2.98
C LEU A 98 8.62 21.28 -1.61
N SER A 99 9.73 22.04 -1.54
CA SER A 99 10.55 22.14 -0.32
C SER A 99 9.85 22.76 0.89
N HIS A 100 8.68 23.39 0.73
CA HIS A 100 7.95 24.04 1.83
C HIS A 100 6.44 23.80 1.85
N LEU A 101 5.92 22.77 1.16
CA LEU A 101 4.56 22.25 1.43
C LEU A 101 4.51 21.51 2.78
N GLN A 102 5.03 22.13 3.85
CA GLN A 102 4.57 21.86 5.22
C GLN A 102 3.14 22.39 5.31
N LEU A 103 2.21 21.56 4.85
CA LEU A 103 0.81 21.68 5.21
C LEU A 103 0.73 21.58 6.73
N ASN A 104 0.58 22.71 7.41
CA ASN A 104 0.04 22.78 8.77
C ASN A 104 -1.43 22.33 8.75
N LEU A 105 -1.66 21.04 8.46
CA LEU A 105 -2.94 20.34 8.56
C LEU A 105 -3.11 19.69 9.94
N PHE A 106 -2.16 19.88 10.84
CA PHE A 106 -2.26 19.46 12.22
C PHE A 106 -2.68 20.66 13.06
N GLY A 107 -3.88 20.58 13.65
CA GLY A 107 -4.09 21.28 14.91
C GLY A 107 -2.97 20.81 15.85
N GLU A 108 -2.34 21.76 16.53
CA GLU A 108 -1.29 21.48 17.51
C GLU A 108 -1.77 20.38 18.46
N ALA A 109 -1.34 19.14 18.21
CA ALA A 109 -1.25 18.17 19.28
C ALA A 109 -0.22 18.76 20.23
N LYS A 110 -0.71 19.36 21.32
CA LYS A 110 0.10 19.82 22.44
C LYS A 110 1.17 18.77 22.69
N GLY A 111 2.42 19.21 22.66
CA GLY A 111 3.59 18.34 22.67
C GLY A 111 3.51 17.28 23.76
N SER A 112 3.71 16.03 23.35
CA SER A 112 4.24 15.01 24.24
C SER A 112 5.72 14.88 23.95
N SER A 113 6.50 15.36 24.91
CA SER A 113 7.96 15.23 25.00
C SER A 113 8.43 13.77 24.96
N ALA A 114 9.60 13.58 24.32
CA ALA A 114 10.52 12.44 24.41
C ALA A 114 10.07 11.08 23.83
N ALA A 115 10.42 10.79 22.57
CA ALA A 115 10.59 9.43 22.05
C ALA A 115 11.40 9.44 20.74
N GLY A 116 12.25 8.44 20.51
CA GLY A 116 13.17 8.36 19.37
C GLY A 116 12.50 8.31 18.00
N GLN A 117 13.32 8.34 16.95
CA GLN A 117 12.87 8.16 15.57
C GLN A 117 12.37 6.72 15.39
N HIS A 118 11.14 6.54 14.91
CA HIS A 118 10.45 5.25 14.86
C HIS A 118 10.27 4.71 13.45
N ARG A 119 10.46 3.39 13.30
CA ARG A 119 10.14 2.64 12.08
C ARG A 119 8.62 2.58 11.85
N LEU A 120 8.18 2.22 10.64
CA LEU A 120 6.74 2.11 10.35
C LEU A 120 6.09 1.03 11.23
N ILE A 121 6.74 -0.13 11.42
CA ILE A 121 6.21 -1.18 12.29
C ILE A 121 5.98 -0.68 13.74
N GLU A 122 6.90 0.13 14.27
CA GLU A 122 6.82 0.67 15.63
C GLU A 122 5.70 1.68 15.76
N LYS A 123 5.45 2.49 14.73
CA LYS A 123 4.32 3.41 14.69
C LYS A 123 2.99 2.66 14.62
N VAL A 124 2.90 1.59 13.83
CA VAL A 124 1.71 0.72 13.76
C VAL A 124 1.43 0.12 15.14
N ILE A 125 2.46 -0.42 15.80
CA ILE A 125 2.34 -0.99 17.15
C ILE A 125 1.95 0.05 18.19
N SER A 126 2.58 1.23 18.16
CA SER A 126 2.28 2.34 19.08
C SER A 126 0.84 2.82 18.93
N TYR A 127 0.35 2.90 17.68
CA TYR A 127 -1.05 3.24 17.39
C TYR A 127 -2.03 2.21 17.96
N LYS A 128 -1.63 0.93 18.06
CA LYS A 128 -2.46 -0.15 18.63
C LYS A 128 -2.50 -0.18 20.13
N LEU A 129 -1.33 -0.12 20.74
CA LEU A 129 -1.21 -0.33 22.18
C LEU A 129 -1.40 0.98 22.96
N ASP A 130 -1.66 2.11 22.26
CA ASP A 130 -1.68 3.48 22.81
C ASP A 130 -0.44 3.77 23.69
N LEU A 131 0.68 3.14 23.34
CA LEU A 131 1.94 3.25 24.06
C LEU A 131 2.59 4.59 23.74
N ARG A 132 2.28 5.61 24.54
CA ARG A 132 3.00 6.87 24.52
C ARG A 132 4.28 6.74 25.36
N GLY A 133 5.44 6.76 24.70
CA GLY A 133 6.74 6.95 25.38
C GLY A 133 7.23 5.78 26.27
N VAL A 134 6.77 4.55 26.02
CA VAL A 134 7.21 3.38 26.81
C VAL A 134 8.52 2.83 26.26
N LYS A 135 9.54 2.66 27.13
CA LYS A 135 10.76 1.89 26.81
C LYS A 135 10.36 0.48 26.40
N LYS A 136 10.78 0.04 25.21
CA LYS A 136 10.44 -1.24 24.60
C LYS A 136 10.66 -2.40 25.59
N PRO A 137 9.59 -3.07 26.07
CA PRO A 137 9.71 -4.37 26.72
C PRO A 137 10.27 -5.40 25.73
N ASP A 138 10.93 -6.45 26.22
CA ASP A 138 11.46 -7.53 25.37
C ASP A 138 10.34 -8.23 24.58
N SER A 139 9.14 -8.31 25.16
CA SER A 139 7.97 -8.93 24.56
C SER A 139 6.68 -8.13 24.84
N LEU A 140 5.78 -8.06 23.85
CA LEU A 140 4.53 -7.30 23.92
C LEU A 140 3.31 -8.19 23.71
N VAL A 141 2.25 -7.93 24.48
CA VAL A 141 0.96 -8.62 24.33
C VAL A 141 0.05 -7.81 23.41
N PHE A 142 -0.39 -8.44 22.33
CA PHE A 142 -1.25 -7.86 21.31
C PHE A 142 -2.64 -8.50 21.30
N GLU A 143 -3.67 -7.71 21.00
CA GLU A 143 -5.01 -8.20 20.67
C GLU A 143 -5.24 -8.04 19.16
N PRO A 144 -5.08 -9.10 18.32
CA PRO A 144 -5.23 -8.96 16.88
C PRO A 144 -6.63 -8.46 16.49
N GLU A 145 -6.73 -7.60 15.48
CA GLU A 145 -8.02 -7.15 14.93
C GLU A 145 -8.65 -8.16 13.98
N LEU A 146 -7.82 -9.01 13.39
CA LEU A 146 -8.21 -10.04 12.45
C LEU A 146 -7.45 -11.32 12.79
N VAL A 147 -8.20 -12.40 13.06
CA VAL A 147 -7.67 -13.76 13.16
C VAL A 147 -8.22 -14.55 12.00
N LEU A 148 -7.36 -15.00 11.09
CA LEU A 148 -7.74 -15.65 9.85
C LEU A 148 -7.41 -17.14 9.87
N LEU A 149 -8.43 -17.98 9.74
CA LEU A 149 -8.31 -19.44 9.65
C LEU A 149 -8.57 -19.83 8.19
N ASN A 150 -7.51 -20.02 7.40
CA ASN A 150 -7.66 -20.20 5.94
C ASN A 150 -6.81 -21.30 5.29
N SER A 151 -5.84 -21.85 6.01
CA SER A 151 -5.05 -23.03 5.61
C SER A 151 -4.83 -23.96 6.82
N ASP A 152 -4.26 -25.14 6.58
CA ASP A 152 -3.83 -26.11 7.62
C ASP A 152 -4.93 -26.53 8.60
N TRP A 153 -6.18 -26.61 8.13
CA TRP A 153 -7.35 -26.90 8.97
C TRP A 153 -7.22 -28.18 9.80
N GLU A 154 -6.69 -29.27 9.24
CA GLU A 154 -6.53 -30.52 10.01
C GLU A 154 -5.57 -30.35 11.19
N LYS A 155 -4.49 -29.62 10.99
CA LYS A 155 -3.51 -29.35 12.04
C LYS A 155 -4.11 -28.42 13.09
N LEU A 156 -4.76 -27.33 12.66
CA LEU A 156 -5.44 -26.41 13.58
C LEU A 156 -6.51 -27.12 14.43
N LEU A 157 -7.34 -27.99 13.83
CA LEU A 157 -8.36 -28.73 14.56
C LEU A 157 -7.74 -29.68 15.60
N ARG A 158 -6.63 -30.35 15.26
CA ARG A 158 -5.87 -31.20 16.20
C ARG A 158 -5.27 -30.38 17.34
N ASP A 159 -4.66 -29.24 17.03
CA ASP A 159 -4.04 -28.36 18.03
C ASP A 159 -5.08 -27.77 18.98
N CYS A 160 -6.24 -27.34 18.46
CA CYS A 160 -7.38 -26.89 19.28
C CYS A 160 -7.90 -28.01 20.21
N GLN A 161 -7.96 -29.25 19.72
CA GLN A 161 -8.38 -30.40 20.53
C GLN A 161 -7.35 -30.74 21.61
N ALA A 162 -6.06 -30.73 21.27
CA ALA A 162 -4.97 -30.98 22.22
C ALA A 162 -4.90 -29.92 23.32
N LEU A 163 -5.17 -28.65 22.99
CA LEU A 163 -5.29 -27.56 23.95
C LEU A 163 -6.54 -27.69 24.84
N GLY A 164 -7.54 -28.48 24.43
CA GLY A 164 -8.83 -28.57 25.12
C GLY A 164 -9.68 -27.32 24.94
N LEU A 165 -9.59 -26.65 23.78
CA LEU A 165 -10.28 -25.40 23.48
C LEU A 165 -11.80 -25.53 23.62
N LYS A 166 -12.38 -24.94 24.66
CA LYS A 166 -13.84 -24.95 24.89
C LYS A 166 -14.56 -23.74 24.29
N LYS A 167 -13.93 -22.57 24.32
CA LYS A 167 -14.53 -21.30 23.89
C LYS A 167 -13.50 -20.41 23.21
N ILE A 168 -13.93 -19.76 22.13
CA ILE A 168 -13.13 -18.79 21.40
C ILE A 168 -13.37 -17.38 21.96
N LYS A 169 -12.31 -16.63 22.21
CA LYS A 169 -12.36 -15.21 22.57
C LYS A 169 -12.37 -14.35 21.31
N ARG A 170 -12.95 -13.14 21.41
CA ARG A 170 -13.02 -12.16 20.30
C ARG A 170 -13.58 -12.78 19.00
N VAL A 171 -14.62 -13.60 19.11
CA VAL A 171 -15.24 -14.32 17.98
C VAL A 171 -15.59 -13.39 16.82
N GLU A 172 -15.94 -12.13 17.11
CA GLU A 172 -16.23 -11.10 16.12
C GLU A 172 -15.04 -10.72 15.22
N ARG A 173 -13.82 -11.05 15.63
CA ARG A 173 -12.55 -10.79 14.89
C ARG A 173 -12.03 -12.02 14.15
N VAL A 174 -12.62 -13.19 14.40
CA VAL A 174 -12.21 -14.45 13.77
C VAL A 174 -12.94 -14.62 12.45
N TRP A 175 -12.19 -14.92 11.39
CA TRP A 175 -12.69 -15.22 10.05
C TRP A 175 -12.26 -16.62 9.64
N GLY A 176 -13.22 -17.47 9.31
CA GLY A 176 -12.95 -18.82 8.79
C GLY A 176 -13.18 -18.91 7.29
N VAL A 177 -12.24 -19.49 6.56
CA VAL A 177 -12.38 -19.81 5.13
C VAL A 177 -12.66 -21.30 4.97
N ILE A 178 -13.82 -21.62 4.43
CA ILE A 178 -14.19 -22.99 4.09
C ILE A 178 -13.65 -23.28 2.68
N PRO A 179 -12.73 -24.23 2.52
CA PRO A 179 -12.24 -24.64 1.22
C PRO A 179 -13.34 -25.37 0.44
N LEU A 180 -13.30 -25.35 -0.91
CA LEU A 180 -14.26 -26.12 -1.72
C LEU A 180 -13.84 -27.58 -1.76
N ARG A 181 -12.54 -27.87 -1.73
CA ARG A 181 -11.98 -29.20 -1.54
C ARG A 181 -10.91 -29.09 -0.46
N ALA A 182 -11.00 -29.96 0.54
CA ALA A 182 -9.94 -30.05 1.53
C ALA A 182 -9.03 -31.21 1.08
N ASP A 183 -7.75 -30.93 0.87
CA ASP A 183 -6.87 -31.80 0.10
C ASP A 183 -6.67 -33.19 0.74
N SER A 184 -6.60 -34.21 -0.13
CA SER A 184 -6.38 -35.65 0.11
C SER A 184 -7.49 -36.43 0.84
N ASN A 185 -8.06 -37.45 0.15
CA ASN A 185 -8.84 -38.61 0.62
C ASN A 185 -9.98 -38.46 1.67
N GLY A 186 -10.30 -37.26 2.16
CA GLY A 186 -11.34 -37.00 3.17
C GLY A 186 -12.10 -35.66 2.99
N SER A 187 -12.09 -35.09 1.78
CA SER A 187 -12.52 -33.70 1.49
C SER A 187 -13.91 -33.31 2.01
N ALA A 188 -14.89 -34.21 1.99
CA ALA A 188 -16.24 -33.90 2.48
C ALA A 188 -16.29 -33.91 4.02
N GLU A 189 -15.62 -34.89 4.64
CA GLU A 189 -15.55 -35.05 6.09
C GLU A 189 -14.79 -33.89 6.75
N LEU A 190 -13.63 -33.51 6.21
CA LEU A 190 -12.88 -32.36 6.71
C LEU A 190 -13.66 -31.06 6.54
N THR A 191 -14.30 -30.83 5.38
CA THR A 191 -15.16 -29.67 5.17
C THR A 191 -16.31 -29.64 6.18
N GLN A 192 -16.88 -30.80 6.51
CA GLN A 192 -17.94 -30.91 7.51
C GLN A 192 -17.41 -30.61 8.92
N ARG A 193 -16.26 -31.17 9.30
CA ARG A 193 -15.57 -30.87 10.58
C ARG A 193 -15.25 -29.38 10.72
N ILE A 194 -14.80 -28.72 9.66
CA ILE A 194 -14.56 -27.27 9.65
C ILE A 194 -15.87 -26.51 9.90
N LYS A 195 -16.95 -26.86 9.19
CA LYS A 195 -18.27 -26.24 9.39
C LYS A 195 -18.78 -26.43 10.82
N ASP A 196 -18.62 -27.63 11.37
CA ASP A 196 -19.06 -27.96 12.72
C ASP A 196 -18.23 -27.24 13.77
N PHE A 197 -16.91 -27.12 13.58
CA PHE A 197 -16.05 -26.29 14.43
C PHE A 197 -16.48 -24.81 14.41
N LEU A 198 -16.65 -24.23 13.22
CA LEU A 198 -17.06 -22.83 13.08
C LEU A 198 -18.43 -22.57 13.71
N ARG A 199 -19.40 -23.47 13.50
CA ARG A 199 -20.74 -23.39 14.08
C ARG A 199 -20.71 -23.58 15.60
N GLY A 200 -20.00 -24.60 16.07
CA GLY A 200 -19.88 -24.95 17.50
C GLY A 200 -19.30 -23.81 18.33
N HIS A 201 -18.34 -23.07 17.78
CA HIS A 201 -17.78 -21.88 18.42
C HIS A 201 -18.44 -20.55 18.01
N GLN A 202 -19.57 -20.60 17.31
CA GLN A 202 -20.39 -19.45 16.93
C GLN A 202 -19.66 -18.39 16.07
N ILE A 203 -18.69 -18.82 15.25
CA ILE A 203 -17.99 -17.94 14.31
C ILE A 203 -18.93 -17.61 13.14
N LYS A 204 -19.33 -16.33 13.05
CA LYS A 204 -20.26 -15.84 12.02
C LYS A 204 -19.55 -15.35 10.75
N ASN A 205 -18.29 -14.94 10.86
CA ASN A 205 -17.55 -14.42 9.73
C ASN A 205 -16.95 -15.58 8.92
N VAL A 206 -17.73 -16.11 7.99
CA VAL A 206 -17.33 -17.25 7.17
C VAL A 206 -17.21 -16.82 5.71
N LEU A 207 -16.11 -17.24 5.09
CA LEU A 207 -15.86 -17.10 3.66
C LEU A 207 -15.87 -18.47 3.01
N PHE A 208 -16.32 -18.55 1.76
CA PHE A 208 -16.18 -19.75 0.95
C PHE A 208 -15.16 -19.48 -0.14
N SER A 209 -14.16 -20.34 -0.31
CA SER A 209 -13.12 -20.11 -1.32
C SER A 209 -13.69 -20.02 -2.75
N LYS A 210 -14.81 -20.70 -3.03
CA LYS A 210 -15.55 -20.58 -4.31
C LYS A 210 -15.99 -19.15 -4.68
N GLU A 211 -15.97 -18.22 -3.73
CA GLU A 211 -16.33 -16.82 -3.97
C GLU A 211 -15.12 -15.97 -4.39
N GLY A 212 -13.89 -16.40 -4.11
CA GLY A 212 -12.69 -15.59 -4.32
C GLY A 212 -11.55 -15.91 -3.36
N PHE A 213 -10.39 -15.32 -3.64
CA PHE A 213 -9.24 -15.40 -2.75
C PHE A 213 -9.49 -14.67 -1.44
N CYS A 214 -9.03 -15.24 -0.33
CA CYS A 214 -9.36 -14.78 1.02
C CYS A 214 -9.10 -13.28 1.24
N LEU A 215 -7.88 -12.81 0.98
CA LEU A 215 -7.52 -11.40 1.20
C LEU A 215 -8.36 -10.45 0.32
N GLN A 216 -8.69 -10.87 -0.90
CA GLN A 216 -9.57 -10.12 -1.81
C GLN A 216 -11.01 -10.03 -1.25
N LEU A 217 -11.55 -11.15 -0.76
CA LEU A 217 -12.88 -11.18 -0.15
C LEU A 217 -12.96 -10.34 1.13
N LEU A 218 -11.93 -10.40 1.99
CA LEU A 218 -11.84 -9.57 3.19
C LEU A 218 -11.76 -8.08 2.84
N TRP A 219 -11.01 -7.73 1.80
CA TRP A 219 -10.94 -6.37 1.29
C TRP A 219 -12.32 -5.86 0.81
N GLU A 220 -13.05 -6.68 0.06
CA GLU A 220 -14.39 -6.37 -0.44
C GLU A 220 -15.42 -6.23 0.68
N LYS A 221 -15.31 -7.07 1.72
CA LYS A 221 -16.16 -7.03 2.92
C LYS A 221 -15.74 -5.98 3.94
N ARG A 222 -14.66 -5.22 3.69
CA ARG A 222 -14.11 -4.17 4.57
C ARG A 222 -13.69 -4.71 5.93
N ALA A 223 -13.20 -5.94 5.95
CA ALA A 223 -12.78 -6.66 7.15
C ALA A 223 -11.28 -6.52 7.46
N LEU A 224 -10.49 -6.04 6.50
CA LEU A 224 -9.05 -5.85 6.72
C LEU A 224 -8.79 -4.66 7.66
N PRO A 225 -7.92 -4.83 8.67
CA PRO A 225 -7.56 -3.73 9.53
C PRO A 225 -6.65 -2.74 8.78
N SER A 226 -6.71 -1.48 9.17
CA SER A 226 -5.77 -0.42 8.74
C SER A 226 -4.91 -0.01 9.94
N LEU A 227 -3.60 0.11 9.78
CA LEU A 227 -2.65 0.31 10.90
C LEU A 227 -2.93 -0.72 12.01
N GLY A 228 -3.02 -1.98 11.58
CA GLY A 228 -3.56 -3.18 12.21
C GLY A 228 -2.54 -4.21 12.68
N LEU A 229 -2.98 -5.16 13.52
CA LEU A 229 -2.42 -6.51 13.57
C LEU A 229 -3.43 -7.52 13.01
N ALA A 230 -3.01 -8.30 12.01
CA ALA A 230 -3.71 -9.48 11.54
C ALA A 230 -2.84 -10.72 11.76
N VAL A 231 -3.45 -11.81 12.19
CA VAL A 231 -2.77 -13.10 12.33
C VAL A 231 -3.53 -14.17 11.56
N GLY A 232 -2.85 -15.17 11.05
CA GLY A 232 -3.53 -16.27 10.35
C GLY A 232 -2.67 -17.49 10.10
N SER A 233 -3.28 -18.57 9.60
CA SER A 233 -2.56 -19.83 9.31
C SER A 233 -1.77 -19.80 8.01
N ASP A 234 -2.07 -18.85 7.12
CA ASP A 234 -1.41 -18.72 5.81
C ASP A 234 -0.52 -17.46 5.71
N ALA A 235 0.55 -17.54 4.92
CA ALA A 235 1.48 -16.43 4.73
C ALA A 235 0.86 -15.21 4.05
N ALA A 236 -0.20 -15.39 3.24
CA ALA A 236 -0.92 -14.30 2.59
C ALA A 236 -1.54 -13.31 3.57
N VAL A 237 -1.67 -13.65 4.87
CA VAL A 237 -2.08 -12.69 5.90
C VAL A 237 -1.11 -11.52 6.00
N ALA A 238 0.19 -11.73 5.76
CA ALA A 238 1.19 -10.64 5.69
C ALA A 238 0.89 -9.64 4.55
N GLY A 239 0.10 -10.06 3.56
CA GLY A 239 -0.37 -9.21 2.47
C GLY A 239 -1.19 -8.00 2.94
N VAL A 240 -1.78 -8.00 4.16
CA VAL A 240 -2.46 -6.81 4.73
C VAL A 240 -1.54 -5.58 4.87
N GLY A 241 -0.23 -5.78 4.74
CA GLY A 241 0.81 -4.76 4.66
C GLY A 241 0.52 -3.61 3.71
N PHE A 242 -0.22 -3.85 2.63
CA PHE A 242 -0.61 -2.79 1.68
C PHE A 242 -1.49 -1.70 2.31
N LEU A 243 -2.09 -1.95 3.48
CA LEU A 243 -2.87 -1.00 4.28
C LEU A 243 -2.09 -0.44 5.48
N GLY A 244 -0.78 -0.66 5.52
CA GLY A 244 0.07 -0.33 6.66
C GLY A 244 -0.23 -1.16 7.91
N SER A 245 -0.83 -2.34 7.76
CA SER A 245 -1.10 -3.27 8.86
C SER A 245 -0.06 -4.37 8.89
N TRP A 246 0.33 -4.81 10.09
CA TRP A 246 1.22 -5.93 10.26
C TRP A 246 0.43 -7.24 10.20
N GLY A 247 0.75 -8.09 9.23
CA GLY A 247 0.19 -9.44 9.12
C GLY A 247 1.24 -10.50 9.48
N VAL A 248 0.87 -11.47 10.31
CA VAL A 248 1.78 -12.53 10.79
C VAL A 248 1.18 -13.91 10.58
N LYS A 249 1.93 -14.80 9.89
CA LYS A 249 1.61 -16.23 9.85
C LYS A 249 1.98 -16.86 11.19
N LEU A 250 1.04 -17.63 11.74
CA LEU A 250 1.20 -18.39 12.97
C LEU A 250 1.06 -19.89 12.71
N SER A 251 1.69 -20.69 13.55
CA SER A 251 1.45 -22.13 13.61
C SER A 251 0.04 -22.45 14.13
N GLY A 252 -0.43 -23.67 13.91
CA GLY A 252 -1.74 -24.13 14.43
C GLY A 252 -1.83 -24.03 15.96
N ALA A 253 -0.75 -24.36 16.68
CA ALA A 253 -0.67 -24.26 18.13
C ALA A 253 -0.73 -22.80 18.62
N GLU A 254 0.03 -21.89 18.00
CA GLU A 254 -0.04 -20.46 18.31
C GLU A 254 -1.44 -19.90 18.02
N LEU A 255 -2.07 -20.28 16.89
CA LEU A 255 -3.44 -19.88 16.60
C LEU A 255 -4.45 -20.41 17.61
N ALA A 256 -4.33 -21.67 18.04
CA ALA A 256 -5.20 -22.23 19.07
C ALA A 256 -5.11 -21.41 20.38
N GLN A 257 -3.90 -21.00 20.77
CA GLN A 257 -3.69 -20.12 21.93
C GLN A 257 -4.29 -18.72 21.73
N VAL A 258 -4.20 -18.15 20.52
CA VAL A 258 -4.86 -16.87 20.20
C VAL A 258 -6.38 -17.00 20.26
N LEU A 259 -6.94 -18.11 19.78
CA LEU A 259 -8.38 -18.38 19.84
C LEU A 259 -8.85 -18.54 21.29
N GLU A 260 -8.06 -19.18 22.15
CA GLU A 260 -8.39 -19.35 23.57
C GLU A 260 -8.29 -18.05 24.38
N SER A 261 -7.21 -17.30 24.20
CA SER A 261 -6.88 -16.14 25.03
C SER A 261 -7.40 -14.82 24.45
N GLY A 262 -7.56 -14.74 23.13
CA GLY A 262 -7.84 -13.51 22.38
C GLY A 262 -6.62 -12.60 22.22
N ARG A 263 -5.43 -13.09 22.59
CA ARG A 263 -4.17 -12.34 22.66
C ARG A 263 -3.03 -13.15 22.08
N ILE A 264 -1.97 -12.45 21.68
CA ILE A 264 -0.69 -13.07 21.32
C ILE A 264 0.45 -12.28 21.93
N GLU A 265 1.46 -12.98 22.40
CA GLU A 265 2.69 -12.38 22.89
C GLU A 265 3.77 -12.47 21.80
N MET A 266 4.34 -11.34 21.40
CA MET A 266 5.35 -11.28 20.33
C MET A 266 6.37 -10.17 20.60
N GLU A 267 7.59 -10.39 20.12
CA GLU A 267 8.62 -9.35 20.04
C GLU A 267 8.42 -8.49 18.79
N ILE A 268 8.90 -7.24 18.83
CA ILE A 268 8.93 -6.38 17.64
C ILE A 268 10.11 -6.81 16.76
N PRO A 269 9.87 -7.33 15.55
CA PRO A 269 10.96 -7.76 14.67
C PRO A 269 11.81 -6.58 14.20
N GLN A 270 13.06 -6.87 13.84
CA GLN A 270 13.89 -5.92 13.10
C GLN A 270 13.31 -5.65 11.71
N SER A 271 13.49 -4.44 11.19
CA SER A 271 13.01 -4.06 9.85
C SER A 271 14.15 -3.89 8.85
N VAL A 272 13.91 -4.29 7.60
CA VAL A 272 14.69 -3.93 6.41
C VAL A 272 13.92 -2.86 5.64
N LYS A 273 14.54 -1.71 5.38
CA LYS A 273 13.93 -0.64 4.58
C LYS A 273 14.27 -0.83 3.11
N ILE A 274 13.25 -0.75 2.24
CA ILE A 274 13.42 -0.68 0.80
C ILE A 274 12.88 0.67 0.33
N PHE A 275 13.77 1.58 -0.05
CA PHE A 275 13.43 2.89 -0.58
C PHE A 275 13.40 2.84 -2.11
N LEU A 276 12.24 3.13 -2.70
CA LEU A 276 12.00 3.09 -4.13
C LEU A 276 11.93 4.51 -4.71
N GLN A 277 12.93 4.86 -5.52
CA GLN A 277 13.07 6.15 -6.16
C GLN A 277 12.51 6.17 -7.58
N GLY A 278 12.25 7.39 -8.07
CA GLY A 278 11.88 7.64 -9.44
C GLY A 278 10.43 7.30 -9.73
N LYS A 279 10.14 7.09 -11.01
CA LYS A 279 8.79 6.81 -11.48
C LYS A 279 8.76 5.50 -12.24
N VAL A 280 7.75 4.68 -11.94
CA VAL A 280 7.52 3.42 -12.64
C VAL A 280 7.08 3.71 -14.08
N ASN A 281 7.83 3.18 -15.05
CA ASN A 281 7.54 3.34 -16.48
C ASN A 281 6.31 2.54 -16.92
N PRO A 282 5.63 2.94 -18.02
CA PRO A 282 4.60 2.11 -18.64
C PRO A 282 5.12 0.70 -18.95
N GLY A 283 4.30 -0.31 -18.64
CA GLY A 283 4.64 -1.72 -18.82
C GLY A 283 5.34 -2.38 -17.63
N ILE A 284 5.66 -1.61 -16.59
CA ILE A 284 6.20 -2.13 -15.32
C ILE A 284 5.09 -2.24 -14.29
N PHE A 285 5.01 -3.40 -13.65
CA PHE A 285 4.01 -3.73 -12.64
C PHE A 285 4.67 -4.35 -11.39
N ALA A 286 3.85 -4.63 -10.37
CA ALA A 286 4.32 -5.16 -9.09
C ALA A 286 5.18 -6.44 -9.22
N ALA A 287 4.88 -7.31 -10.18
CA ALA A 287 5.67 -8.52 -10.45
C ALA A 287 7.09 -8.21 -10.95
N ASP A 288 7.24 -7.18 -11.78
CA ASP A 288 8.55 -6.75 -12.29
C ASP A 288 9.38 -6.13 -11.16
N ILE A 289 8.76 -5.27 -10.35
CA ILE A 289 9.40 -4.64 -9.17
C ILE A 289 9.82 -5.71 -8.16
N TYR A 290 8.91 -6.64 -7.81
CA TYR A 290 9.22 -7.76 -6.93
C TYR A 290 10.43 -8.55 -7.44
N SER A 291 10.38 -8.97 -8.71
CA SER A 291 11.43 -9.81 -9.30
C SER A 291 12.78 -9.09 -9.28
N PHE A 292 12.82 -7.83 -9.72
CA PHE A 292 14.02 -7.01 -9.66
C PHE A 292 14.60 -6.92 -8.25
N LEU A 293 13.77 -6.62 -7.24
CA LEU A 293 14.24 -6.46 -5.87
C LEU A 293 14.74 -7.79 -5.26
N THR A 294 14.04 -8.90 -5.50
CA THR A 294 14.45 -10.21 -4.98
C THR A 294 15.73 -10.74 -5.63
N GLN A 295 16.09 -10.25 -6.82
CA GLN A 295 17.39 -10.54 -7.42
C GLN A 295 18.54 -9.82 -6.71
N GLN A 296 18.28 -8.61 -6.19
CA GLN A 296 19.31 -7.75 -5.61
C GLN A 296 19.48 -7.97 -4.10
N ILE A 297 18.43 -8.43 -3.41
CA ILE A 297 18.42 -8.56 -1.95
C ILE A 297 18.60 -10.03 -1.54
N PRO A 298 19.70 -10.38 -0.85
CA PRO A 298 19.90 -11.72 -0.33
C PRO A 298 18.78 -12.18 0.62
N ILE A 299 18.29 -13.41 0.44
CA ILE A 299 17.25 -14.01 1.27
C ILE A 299 17.64 -14.05 2.77
N SER A 300 18.92 -14.22 3.08
CA SER A 300 19.46 -14.23 4.45
C SER A 300 19.22 -12.90 5.20
N ILE A 301 19.12 -11.79 4.49
CA ILE A 301 18.81 -10.47 5.06
C ILE A 301 17.32 -10.35 5.37
N LEU A 302 16.46 -11.08 4.66
CA LEU A 302 15.01 -11.00 4.84
C LEU A 302 14.49 -11.89 5.96
N SER A 303 15.17 -13.01 6.22
CA SER A 303 14.73 -14.04 7.16
C SER A 303 14.46 -13.47 8.56
N GLY A 304 13.24 -13.64 9.05
CA GLY A 304 12.84 -13.21 10.40
C GLY A 304 12.60 -11.70 10.56
N ARG A 305 12.73 -10.90 9.49
CA ARG A 305 12.59 -9.44 9.52
C ARG A 305 11.31 -8.96 8.84
N VAL A 306 10.89 -7.73 9.15
CA VAL A 306 9.80 -7.06 8.44
C VAL A 306 10.39 -6.24 7.29
N VAL A 307 9.78 -6.31 6.11
CA VAL A 307 10.15 -5.47 4.98
C VAL A 307 9.27 -4.22 4.96
N GLU A 308 9.88 -3.05 5.07
CA GLU A 308 9.21 -1.75 5.01
C GLU A 308 9.53 -1.04 3.70
N PHE A 309 8.52 -0.88 2.84
CA PHE A 309 8.63 -0.07 1.63
C PHE A 309 8.49 1.41 1.96
N SER A 310 9.22 2.24 1.21
CA SER A 310 9.13 3.70 1.26
C SER A 310 9.57 4.30 -0.08
N GLY A 311 9.40 5.61 -0.25
CA GLY A 311 9.88 6.33 -1.43
C GLY A 311 8.79 6.68 -2.45
N GLU A 312 9.14 7.64 -3.30
CA GLU A 312 8.23 8.31 -4.25
C GLU A 312 7.67 7.39 -5.33
N ALA A 313 8.38 6.31 -5.69
CA ALA A 313 7.90 5.41 -6.73
C ALA A 313 6.59 4.70 -6.34
N LEU A 314 6.32 4.57 -5.04
CA LEU A 314 5.06 4.03 -4.53
C LEU A 314 3.86 4.88 -4.96
N ASP A 315 4.01 6.19 -5.14
CA ASP A 315 2.94 7.09 -5.59
C ASP A 315 2.47 6.78 -7.02
N SER A 316 3.31 6.09 -7.79
CA SER A 316 2.96 5.62 -9.14
C SER A 316 2.16 4.31 -9.12
N LEU A 317 2.17 3.58 -8.00
CA LEU A 317 1.48 2.30 -7.87
C LEU A 317 0.03 2.49 -7.47
N SER A 318 -0.87 1.88 -8.22
CA SER A 318 -2.27 1.75 -7.83
C SER A 318 -2.40 0.94 -6.53
N LEU A 319 -3.55 1.04 -5.86
CA LEU A 319 -3.82 0.20 -4.69
C LEU A 319 -3.77 -1.30 -5.03
N SER A 320 -4.23 -1.68 -6.23
CA SER A 320 -4.16 -3.06 -6.70
C SER A 320 -2.72 -3.54 -6.82
N GLN A 321 -1.84 -2.70 -7.38
CA GLN A 321 -0.42 -3.01 -7.52
C GLN A 321 0.29 -3.07 -6.16
N ARG A 322 -0.05 -2.20 -5.22
CA ARG A 322 0.47 -2.25 -3.84
C ARG A 322 0.06 -3.55 -3.11
N MET A 323 -1.18 -3.98 -3.31
CA MET A 323 -1.66 -5.26 -2.79
C MET A 323 -0.93 -6.43 -3.47
N SER A 324 -0.73 -6.40 -4.80
CA SER A 324 0.07 -7.41 -5.52
C SER A 324 1.50 -7.45 -4.97
N LEU A 325 2.16 -6.29 -4.79
CA LEU A 325 3.52 -6.21 -4.28
C LEU A 325 3.61 -6.81 -2.87
N ALA A 326 2.72 -6.42 -1.96
CA ALA A 326 2.69 -6.95 -0.59
C ALA A 326 2.49 -8.49 -0.59
N LEU A 327 1.57 -8.99 -1.41
CA LEU A 327 1.32 -10.43 -1.57
C LEU A 327 2.51 -11.18 -2.16
N LEU A 328 3.18 -10.62 -3.17
CA LEU A 328 4.36 -11.25 -3.76
C LEU A 328 5.51 -11.37 -2.75
N TRP A 329 5.64 -10.41 -1.83
CA TRP A 329 6.67 -10.45 -0.80
C TRP A 329 6.41 -11.45 0.33
N THR A 330 5.19 -11.94 0.51
CA THR A 330 4.90 -13.02 1.49
C THR A 330 5.53 -14.36 1.10
N GLN A 331 6.15 -14.42 -0.06
CA GLN A 331 6.88 -15.58 -0.56
C GLN A 331 8.27 -15.73 0.04
N GLN A 332 8.83 -14.61 0.49
CA GLN A 332 10.12 -14.55 1.14
C GLN A 332 9.95 -14.90 2.62
N PRO A 333 11.00 -15.35 3.33
CA PRO A 333 10.94 -15.73 4.76
C PRO A 333 10.82 -14.50 5.70
N VAL A 334 9.99 -13.54 5.34
CA VAL A 334 9.75 -12.29 6.08
C VAL A 334 8.71 -12.51 7.19
N LYS A 335 8.84 -11.77 8.29
CA LYS A 335 7.86 -11.72 9.39
C LYS A 335 6.71 -10.73 9.13
N GLY A 336 6.77 -10.01 8.02
CA GLY A 336 5.73 -9.09 7.58
C GLY A 336 6.21 -8.20 6.44
N VAL A 337 5.26 -7.57 5.77
CA VAL A 337 5.50 -6.59 4.72
C VAL A 337 4.69 -5.36 5.09
N LEU A 338 5.24 -4.16 4.96
CA LEU A 338 4.55 -2.91 5.28
C LEU A 338 4.76 -1.88 4.18
N LEU A 339 3.67 -1.26 3.76
CA LEU A 339 3.67 -0.07 2.91
C LEU A 339 3.14 1.13 3.72
N PRO A 340 3.60 2.36 3.46
CA PRO A 340 3.15 3.54 4.17
C PRO A 340 1.68 3.80 3.88
N VAL A 341 0.96 4.32 4.87
CA VAL A 341 -0.42 4.80 4.69
C VAL A 341 -0.37 6.22 4.19
N ASP A 342 -0.61 6.38 2.89
CA ASP A 342 -0.55 7.66 2.20
C ASP A 342 -1.95 8.15 1.75
N GLN A 343 -1.98 9.16 0.87
CA GLN A 343 -3.23 9.69 0.34
C GLN A 343 -3.99 8.66 -0.51
N THR A 344 -3.31 7.77 -1.23
CA THR A 344 -3.93 6.73 -2.07
C THR A 344 -4.71 5.75 -1.20
N ILE A 345 -4.07 5.21 -0.17
CA ILE A 345 -4.71 4.32 0.80
C ILE A 345 -5.80 5.07 1.56
N ARG A 346 -5.52 6.28 2.04
CA ARG A 346 -6.51 7.09 2.76
C ARG A 346 -7.75 7.36 1.91
N LYS A 347 -7.63 7.76 0.64
CA LYS A 347 -8.78 7.95 -0.27
C LYS A 347 -9.57 6.66 -0.46
N SER A 348 -8.88 5.54 -0.65
CA SER A 348 -9.55 4.24 -0.78
C SER A 348 -10.27 3.81 0.51
N LEU A 349 -9.72 4.15 1.67
CA LEU A 349 -10.30 3.84 2.97
C LEU A 349 -11.38 4.84 3.42
N LEU A 350 -11.32 6.11 3.00
CA LEU A 350 -12.29 7.16 3.35
C LEU A 350 -13.71 6.84 2.88
N SER A 351 -13.83 6.17 1.73
CA SER A 351 -15.14 5.67 1.24
C SER A 351 -15.63 4.41 1.98
N ARG A 352 -14.78 3.81 2.82
CA ARG A 352 -14.99 2.46 3.40
C ARG A 352 -15.02 2.44 4.94
N LEU A 353 -14.39 3.41 5.61
CA LEU A 353 -14.24 3.47 7.07
C LEU A 353 -15.02 4.64 7.67
N LYS A 354 -15.54 4.45 8.90
CA LYS A 354 -16.23 5.48 9.67
C LYS A 354 -15.29 6.52 10.30
N LYS A 355 -13.98 6.24 10.39
CA LYS A 355 -12.96 7.10 11.02
C LYS A 355 -11.83 7.36 10.03
N SER A 356 -11.27 8.57 10.06
CA SER A 356 -10.07 8.90 9.27
C SER A 356 -8.87 8.12 9.80
N VAL A 357 -8.17 7.44 8.90
CA VAL A 357 -6.88 6.80 9.20
C VAL A 357 -5.78 7.86 9.06
N PRO A 358 -4.83 7.98 10.03
CA PRO A 358 -3.72 8.91 9.90
C PRO A 358 -2.78 8.48 8.77
N LEU A 359 -2.10 9.46 8.17
CA LEU A 359 -0.99 9.17 7.27
C LEU A 359 0.20 8.70 8.12
N THR A 360 0.81 7.59 7.73
CA THR A 360 1.86 6.95 8.53
C THR A 360 2.96 6.40 7.63
N GLU A 361 4.19 6.82 7.91
CA GLU A 361 5.43 6.36 7.28
C GLU A 361 6.52 6.30 8.38
N GLY A 362 7.60 5.54 8.18
CA GLY A 362 8.75 5.55 9.10
C GLY A 362 9.40 6.94 9.19
N ASP A 363 9.99 7.27 10.35
CA ASP A 363 10.73 8.53 10.53
C ASP A 363 12.02 8.55 9.73
N ALA A 364 12.44 9.73 9.28
CA ALA A 364 13.61 9.90 8.40
C ALA A 364 14.93 9.37 9.00
N GLY A 365 15.07 9.34 10.34
CA GLY A 365 16.25 8.79 11.01
C GLY A 365 15.98 7.50 11.80
N ALA A 366 14.85 6.82 11.57
CA ALA A 366 14.61 5.54 12.22
C ALA A 366 15.72 4.53 11.88
N GLU A 367 16.17 3.77 12.87
CA GLU A 367 17.21 2.77 12.69
C GLU A 367 16.62 1.48 12.12
N TYR A 368 17.22 1.00 11.03
CA TYR A 368 16.85 -0.23 10.35
C TYR A 368 18.02 -1.20 10.38
N ALA A 369 17.73 -2.51 10.38
CA ALA A 369 18.79 -3.52 10.34
C ALA A 369 19.57 -3.44 9.03
N GLU A 370 18.86 -3.19 7.92
CA GLU A 370 19.44 -2.93 6.60
C GLU A 370 18.57 -1.91 5.86
N GLN A 371 19.19 -1.15 4.96
CA GLN A 371 18.50 -0.21 4.08
C GLN A 371 19.00 -0.38 2.65
N PHE A 372 18.06 -0.52 1.73
CA PHE A 372 18.34 -0.56 0.30
C PHE A 372 17.63 0.58 -0.41
N GLU A 373 18.29 1.12 -1.42
CA GLU A 373 17.79 2.20 -2.26
C GLU A 373 17.85 1.76 -3.72
N PHE A 374 16.71 1.84 -4.41
CA PHE A 374 16.58 1.42 -5.80
C PHE A 374 15.87 2.49 -6.62
N ASP A 375 16.50 2.91 -7.72
CA ASP A 375 15.85 3.74 -8.73
C ASP A 375 15.10 2.86 -9.74
N LEU A 376 13.77 3.04 -9.81
CA LEU A 376 12.91 2.27 -10.72
C LEU A 376 12.76 2.92 -12.11
N SER A 377 13.37 4.08 -12.34
CA SER A 377 13.23 4.86 -13.59
C SER A 377 13.80 4.14 -14.82
N LEU A 378 14.75 3.22 -14.62
CA LEU A 378 15.35 2.41 -15.68
C LEU A 378 14.90 0.94 -15.63
N LEU A 379 13.95 0.60 -14.75
CA LEU A 379 13.45 -0.76 -14.65
C LEU A 379 12.73 -1.17 -15.95
N GLU A 380 13.12 -2.33 -16.48
CA GLU A 380 12.50 -2.99 -17.61
C GLU A 380 11.58 -4.13 -17.14
N PRO A 381 10.63 -4.60 -17.97
CA PRO A 381 9.82 -5.77 -17.62
C PRO A 381 10.72 -6.97 -17.29
N GLN A 382 10.39 -7.70 -16.23
CA GLN A 382 11.21 -8.81 -15.72
C GLN A 382 10.49 -10.15 -15.93
N ILE A 383 11.29 -11.21 -16.03
CA ILE A 383 10.84 -12.59 -15.98
C ILE A 383 11.62 -13.33 -14.89
N ASN A 384 10.90 -14.05 -14.04
CA ASN A 384 11.47 -14.76 -12.90
C ASN A 384 11.26 -16.27 -13.08
N PHE A 385 12.37 -17.03 -13.11
CA PHE A 385 12.41 -18.47 -13.36
C PHE A 385 12.30 -19.30 -12.06
N SER A 386 11.32 -18.94 -11.21
CA SER A 386 11.08 -19.54 -9.90
C SER A 386 9.71 -20.24 -9.85
N PRO A 387 9.62 -21.45 -9.25
CA PRO A 387 10.70 -22.19 -8.58
C PRO A 387 11.62 -22.91 -9.55
N GLY A 388 12.92 -23.01 -9.23
CA GLY A 388 13.85 -23.92 -9.91
C GLY A 388 15.26 -23.40 -10.11
N SER A 389 15.43 -22.17 -10.63
CA SER A 389 16.77 -21.63 -10.93
C SER A 389 17.09 -20.30 -10.25
N ASP A 390 16.09 -19.67 -9.61
CA ASP A 390 16.14 -18.33 -9.03
C ASP A 390 16.73 -17.25 -9.97
N ARG A 391 16.73 -17.54 -11.27
CA ARG A 391 17.22 -16.63 -12.31
C ARG A 391 16.16 -15.60 -12.62
N ILE A 392 16.54 -14.33 -12.60
CA ILE A 392 15.68 -13.21 -12.96
C ILE A 392 16.41 -12.40 -14.03
N VAL A 393 15.72 -12.07 -15.13
CA VAL A 393 16.30 -11.27 -16.20
C VAL A 393 15.26 -10.34 -16.82
N PRO A 394 15.69 -9.22 -17.44
CA PRO A 394 14.83 -8.43 -18.29
C PRO A 394 14.25 -9.28 -19.44
N VAL A 395 12.97 -9.08 -19.74
CA VAL A 395 12.24 -9.85 -20.76
C VAL A 395 12.94 -9.79 -22.12
N ARG A 396 13.51 -8.64 -22.51
CA ARG A 396 14.25 -8.46 -23.77
C ARG A 396 15.47 -9.36 -23.94
N GLN A 397 16.03 -9.87 -22.84
CA GLN A 397 17.18 -10.78 -22.91
C GLN A 397 16.77 -12.21 -23.25
N ILE A 398 15.48 -12.54 -23.16
CA ILE A 398 14.96 -13.85 -23.53
C ILE A 398 14.83 -13.94 -25.04
N LYS A 399 15.53 -14.91 -25.63
CA LYS A 399 15.47 -15.19 -27.07
C LYS A 399 14.46 -16.30 -27.33
N ARG A 400 13.30 -15.95 -27.89
CA ARG A 400 12.31 -16.86 -28.47
C ARG A 400 11.98 -18.09 -27.60
N LYS A 401 11.82 -17.89 -26.28
CA LYS A 401 11.47 -18.97 -25.38
C LYS A 401 9.97 -19.23 -25.49
N PRO A 402 9.52 -20.41 -25.95
CA PRO A 402 8.10 -20.70 -26.11
C PRO A 402 7.40 -20.76 -24.75
N VAL A 403 6.12 -20.44 -24.76
CA VAL A 403 5.23 -20.58 -23.61
C VAL A 403 4.07 -21.46 -24.03
N PHE A 404 3.74 -22.48 -23.24
CA PHE A 404 2.65 -23.42 -23.57
C PHE A 404 1.36 -23.06 -22.86
N GLN A 405 1.48 -22.57 -21.63
CA GLN A 405 0.34 -22.19 -20.83
C GLN A 405 0.62 -20.90 -20.08
N ILE A 406 -0.40 -20.06 -20.01
CA ILE A 406 -0.37 -18.79 -19.30
C ILE A 406 -1.51 -18.77 -18.30
N VAL A 407 -1.24 -18.40 -17.07
CA VAL A 407 -2.25 -18.22 -16.01
C VAL A 407 -2.23 -16.76 -15.58
N LEU A 408 -3.25 -16.01 -16.02
CA LEU A 408 -3.52 -14.65 -15.53
C LEU A 408 -4.51 -14.73 -14.36
N GLY A 409 -4.06 -14.26 -13.21
CA GLY A 409 -4.73 -14.55 -11.94
C GLY A 409 -4.14 -15.79 -11.27
N ALA A 410 -4.77 -16.27 -10.20
CA ALA A 410 -4.22 -17.23 -9.22
C ALA A 410 -3.32 -16.61 -8.14
N GLY A 411 -3.08 -17.35 -7.04
CA GLY A 411 -2.22 -16.91 -5.93
C GLY A 411 -2.59 -15.54 -5.35
N HIS A 412 -3.88 -15.27 -5.11
CA HIS A 412 -4.41 -13.98 -4.67
C HIS A 412 -4.33 -12.81 -5.69
N HIS A 413 -4.06 -13.10 -6.96
CA HIS A 413 -4.07 -12.14 -8.09
C HIS A 413 -5.35 -12.30 -8.93
N GLY A 414 -5.44 -11.61 -10.07
CA GLY A 414 -6.61 -11.60 -10.95
C GLY A 414 -7.60 -10.46 -10.66
N ARG A 415 -7.08 -9.35 -10.11
CA ARG A 415 -7.88 -8.16 -9.80
C ARG A 415 -8.36 -7.49 -11.09
N LEU A 416 -9.38 -6.64 -10.97
CA LEU A 416 -10.02 -5.98 -12.11
C LEU A 416 -9.01 -5.22 -13.00
N GLU A 417 -7.99 -4.59 -12.41
CA GLU A 417 -6.94 -3.88 -13.13
C GLU A 417 -6.05 -4.82 -13.97
N GLU A 418 -5.73 -6.02 -13.47
CA GLU A 418 -4.92 -7.00 -14.19
C GLU A 418 -5.69 -7.58 -15.39
N LEU A 419 -6.99 -7.83 -15.20
CA LEU A 419 -7.89 -8.22 -16.29
C LEU A 419 -8.04 -7.11 -17.33
N GLU A 420 -8.08 -5.86 -16.89
CA GLU A 420 -8.14 -4.70 -17.77
C GLU A 420 -6.90 -4.60 -18.64
N ILE A 421 -5.71 -4.69 -18.04
CA ILE A 421 -4.42 -4.65 -18.75
C ILE A 421 -4.38 -5.73 -19.84
N ALA A 422 -4.68 -6.98 -19.50
CA ALA A 422 -4.68 -8.07 -20.46
C ALA A 422 -5.73 -7.87 -21.57
N SER A 423 -6.94 -7.44 -21.21
CA SER A 423 -8.01 -7.20 -22.20
C SER A 423 -7.69 -6.07 -23.18
N ARG A 424 -7.00 -5.01 -22.73
CA ARG A 424 -6.56 -3.91 -23.59
C ARG A 424 -5.54 -4.40 -24.63
N ILE A 425 -4.51 -5.13 -24.19
CA ILE A 425 -3.48 -5.70 -25.07
C ILE A 425 -4.09 -6.69 -26.08
N LEU A 426 -5.02 -7.53 -25.63
CA LEU A 426 -5.67 -8.54 -26.48
C LEU A 426 -6.83 -8.02 -27.35
N SER A 427 -7.27 -6.77 -27.18
CA SER A 427 -8.47 -6.23 -27.84
C SER A 427 -8.51 -6.34 -29.36
N ARG A 428 -7.34 -6.43 -30.00
CA ARG A 428 -7.18 -6.56 -31.47
C ARG A 428 -6.34 -7.78 -31.87
N HIS A 429 -6.08 -8.68 -30.93
CA HIS A 429 -5.21 -9.81 -31.13
C HIS A 429 -5.93 -11.11 -30.77
N ARG A 430 -5.34 -12.23 -31.18
CA ARG A 430 -5.76 -13.56 -30.78
C ARG A 430 -4.62 -14.21 -30.01
N VAL A 431 -4.98 -15.05 -29.04
CA VAL A 431 -4.02 -15.94 -28.38
C VAL A 431 -3.45 -16.89 -29.43
N HIS A 432 -2.14 -17.11 -29.38
CA HIS A 432 -1.43 -18.01 -30.27
C HIS A 432 -2.04 -19.43 -30.18
N PRO A 433 -2.25 -20.15 -31.31
CA PRO A 433 -2.96 -21.44 -31.32
C PRO A 433 -2.38 -22.52 -30.40
N GLU A 434 -1.08 -22.45 -30.11
CA GLU A 434 -0.37 -23.39 -29.24
C GLU A 434 -0.30 -22.95 -27.76
N VAL A 435 -0.90 -21.80 -27.41
CA VAL A 435 -0.90 -21.27 -26.05
C VAL A 435 -2.26 -21.46 -25.40
N GLU A 436 -2.29 -22.14 -24.27
CA GLU A 436 -3.45 -22.13 -23.38
C GLU A 436 -3.40 -20.90 -22.46
N PHE A 437 -4.20 -19.86 -22.74
CA PHE A 437 -4.28 -18.70 -21.86
C PHE A 437 -5.47 -18.79 -20.91
N VAL A 438 -5.22 -19.22 -19.67
CA VAL A 438 -6.20 -19.33 -18.58
C VAL A 438 -6.31 -18.01 -17.80
N VAL A 439 -7.54 -17.57 -17.54
CA VAL A 439 -7.84 -16.34 -16.79
C VAL A 439 -8.69 -16.67 -15.56
N VAL A 440 -8.20 -16.28 -14.38
CA VAL A 440 -8.79 -16.55 -13.07
C VAL A 440 -9.07 -15.23 -12.32
N PRO A 441 -10.30 -14.71 -12.36
CA PRO A 441 -10.65 -13.51 -11.60
C PRO A 441 -10.50 -13.72 -10.09
N SER A 442 -10.08 -12.67 -9.38
CA SER A 442 -9.73 -12.78 -7.96
C SER A 442 -10.92 -13.05 -7.02
N SER A 443 -12.14 -12.71 -7.48
CA SER A 443 -13.40 -12.91 -6.74
C SER A 443 -14.60 -12.85 -7.67
N ARG A 444 -15.76 -13.30 -7.19
CA ARG A 444 -17.05 -13.19 -7.89
C ARG A 444 -17.44 -11.75 -8.17
N SER A 445 -17.13 -10.82 -7.27
CA SER A 445 -17.43 -9.40 -7.51
C SER A 445 -16.54 -8.82 -8.62
N VAL A 446 -15.26 -9.21 -8.67
CA VAL A 446 -14.32 -8.84 -9.73
C VAL A 446 -14.74 -9.46 -11.06
N PHE A 447 -15.14 -10.73 -11.08
CA PHE A 447 -15.68 -11.39 -12.27
C PHE A 447 -16.86 -10.60 -12.85
N LEU A 448 -17.87 -10.27 -12.03
CA LEU A 448 -19.04 -9.52 -12.47
C LEU A 448 -18.70 -8.08 -12.89
N ALA A 449 -17.72 -7.44 -12.23
CA ALA A 449 -17.24 -6.12 -12.64
C ALA A 449 -16.54 -6.15 -14.00
N ALA A 450 -15.68 -7.14 -14.23
CA ALA A 450 -14.97 -7.34 -15.49
C ALA A 450 -15.93 -7.72 -16.63
N LEU A 451 -16.97 -8.51 -16.35
CA LEU A 451 -18.03 -8.82 -17.30
C LEU A 451 -18.78 -7.56 -17.73
N ARG A 452 -19.23 -6.73 -16.78
CA ARG A 452 -19.95 -5.47 -17.06
C ARG A 452 -19.11 -4.47 -17.86
N LYS A 453 -17.80 -4.46 -17.64
CA LYS A 453 -16.85 -3.60 -18.37
C LYS A 453 -16.44 -4.17 -19.74
N GLY A 454 -16.87 -5.39 -20.08
CA GLY A 454 -16.54 -6.05 -21.34
C GLY A 454 -15.17 -6.73 -21.35
N TYR A 455 -14.36 -6.65 -20.29
CA TYR A 455 -13.01 -7.22 -20.26
C TYR A 455 -13.03 -8.73 -20.45
N LEU A 456 -13.95 -9.44 -19.77
CA LEU A 456 -14.08 -10.90 -19.92
C LEU A 456 -14.55 -11.29 -21.32
N ARG A 457 -15.42 -10.47 -21.94
CA ARG A 457 -15.86 -10.68 -23.33
C ARG A 457 -14.68 -10.57 -24.27
N THR A 458 -13.87 -9.52 -24.15
CA THR A 458 -12.68 -9.33 -24.98
C THR A 458 -11.68 -10.48 -24.81
N LEU A 459 -11.44 -10.94 -23.58
CA LEU A 459 -10.54 -12.06 -23.31
C LEU A 459 -11.06 -13.37 -23.92
N LEU A 460 -12.37 -13.66 -23.80
CA LEU A 460 -12.99 -14.82 -24.45
C LEU A 460 -12.89 -14.76 -25.97
N GLU A 461 -13.24 -13.61 -26.57
CA GLU A 461 -13.15 -13.42 -28.02
C GLU A 461 -11.71 -13.56 -28.52
N ALA A 462 -10.72 -13.18 -27.71
CA ALA A 462 -9.30 -13.34 -28.01
C ALA A 462 -8.82 -14.81 -27.96
N GLY A 463 -9.60 -15.73 -27.38
CA GLY A 463 -9.25 -17.15 -27.25
C GLY A 463 -8.80 -17.57 -25.85
N CYS A 464 -8.97 -16.73 -24.83
CA CYS A 464 -8.67 -17.12 -23.45
C CYS A 464 -9.71 -18.10 -22.86
N ILE A 465 -9.25 -18.94 -21.94
CA ILE A 465 -10.07 -19.86 -21.15
C ILE A 465 -10.41 -19.19 -19.82
N LEU A 466 -11.69 -18.90 -19.57
CA LEU A 466 -12.11 -18.35 -18.27
C LEU A 466 -12.31 -19.45 -17.23
N CYS A 467 -11.91 -19.17 -15.99
CA CYS A 467 -12.19 -19.99 -14.82
C CYS A 467 -13.05 -19.26 -13.79
N ASP A 468 -13.69 -20.06 -12.93
CA ASP A 468 -14.42 -19.54 -11.78
C ASP A 468 -13.47 -18.86 -10.78
N PRO A 469 -13.94 -17.81 -10.07
CA PRO A 469 -13.12 -17.10 -9.11
C PRO A 469 -12.71 -17.95 -7.90
N GLY A 470 -11.51 -17.68 -7.40
CA GLY A 470 -11.10 -18.06 -6.05
C GLY A 470 -10.78 -19.52 -5.81
N LEU A 471 -10.64 -20.37 -6.84
CA LEU A 471 -10.50 -21.79 -6.57
C LEU A 471 -9.56 -22.61 -7.46
N GLU A 472 -8.91 -23.59 -6.80
CA GLU A 472 -8.14 -24.79 -7.20
C GLU A 472 -8.55 -25.51 -8.51
N ILE A 473 -9.65 -25.13 -9.18
CA ILE A 473 -10.05 -25.72 -10.47
C ILE A 473 -9.03 -25.39 -11.56
N TRP A 474 -8.42 -24.20 -11.52
CA TRP A 474 -7.36 -23.85 -12.45
C TRP A 474 -6.10 -24.71 -12.22
N GLU A 475 -5.85 -25.24 -11.02
CA GLU A 475 -4.74 -26.16 -10.75
C GLU A 475 -4.88 -27.46 -11.54
N LYS A 476 -6.11 -27.97 -11.67
CA LYS A 476 -6.40 -29.13 -12.52
C LYS A 476 -6.30 -28.85 -14.02
N ARG A 477 -6.31 -27.57 -14.40
CA ARG A 477 -6.08 -27.13 -15.77
C ARG A 477 -4.59 -26.95 -16.07
N LEU A 478 -3.71 -27.04 -15.08
CA LEU A 478 -2.28 -27.13 -15.33
C LEU A 478 -2.02 -28.45 -16.08
N SER A 479 -1.85 -28.35 -17.39
CA SER A 479 -1.95 -29.49 -18.30
C SER A 479 -0.66 -29.73 -19.09
N SER A 480 0.28 -28.77 -19.11
CA SER A 480 1.36 -28.82 -20.09
C SER A 480 2.57 -29.66 -19.69
N LYS A 481 3.19 -30.26 -20.71
CA LYS A 481 4.54 -30.85 -20.74
C LYS A 481 5.65 -29.78 -20.93
N GLY A 482 5.35 -28.49 -20.75
CA GLY A 482 6.23 -27.36 -21.09
C GLY A 482 6.03 -26.12 -20.21
N PRO A 483 6.80 -25.02 -20.43
CA PRO A 483 6.85 -23.88 -19.52
C PRO A 483 5.51 -23.17 -19.31
N ILE A 484 5.24 -22.79 -18.06
CA ILE A 484 4.03 -22.11 -17.62
C ILE A 484 4.40 -20.69 -17.18
N LEU A 485 3.71 -19.70 -17.74
CA LEU A 485 3.86 -18.29 -17.34
C LEU A 485 2.70 -17.90 -16.43
N THR A 486 2.97 -17.36 -15.25
CA THR A 486 1.96 -16.97 -14.27
C THR A 486 2.12 -15.52 -13.84
N THR A 487 1.02 -14.87 -13.44
CA THR A 487 1.03 -13.50 -12.91
C THR A 487 0.93 -13.41 -11.40
N GLY A 488 0.67 -14.52 -10.74
CA GLY A 488 0.71 -14.68 -9.28
C GLY A 488 1.58 -15.87 -8.92
N ARG A 489 1.99 -15.99 -7.66
CA ARG A 489 2.76 -17.16 -7.24
C ARG A 489 1.87 -18.40 -7.25
N LEU A 490 2.36 -19.44 -7.89
CA LEU A 490 1.95 -20.83 -7.71
C LEU A 490 2.92 -21.41 -6.66
N THR A 491 2.50 -21.57 -5.40
CA THR A 491 3.40 -21.98 -4.29
C THR A 491 3.93 -23.41 -4.47
N ALA A 492 5.13 -23.65 -3.94
CA ALA A 492 5.73 -24.97 -3.79
C ALA A 492 4.97 -25.89 -2.82
N ASP A 493 4.05 -25.36 -2.00
CA ASP A 493 3.20 -26.18 -1.11
C ASP A 493 2.25 -27.12 -1.89
N HIS A 494 2.20 -26.99 -3.21
CA HIS A 494 1.55 -27.91 -4.13
C HIS A 494 2.59 -28.81 -4.84
N ASP A 495 3.59 -29.32 -4.13
CA ASP A 495 4.65 -30.19 -4.68
C ASP A 495 4.09 -31.36 -5.54
N GLN A 496 2.88 -31.84 -5.22
CA GLN A 496 2.20 -32.90 -5.97
C GLN A 496 1.59 -32.46 -7.31
N ILE A 497 1.43 -31.15 -7.56
CA ILE A 497 0.81 -30.56 -8.75
C ILE A 497 1.87 -30.15 -9.80
N PHE A 498 3.12 -29.91 -9.38
CA PHE A 498 4.11 -29.18 -10.18
C PHE A 498 5.39 -29.94 -10.56
N GLN A 499 5.49 -31.23 -10.26
CA GLN A 499 6.65 -32.02 -10.71
C GLN A 499 6.40 -32.71 -12.06
N PRO A 500 7.26 -32.51 -13.09
CA PRO A 500 8.26 -31.46 -13.31
C PRO A 500 7.77 -30.41 -14.34
N ARG A 501 7.51 -29.17 -13.90
CA ARG A 501 7.09 -28.06 -14.77
C ARG A 501 7.95 -26.81 -14.52
N GLU A 502 8.48 -26.21 -15.59
CA GLU A 502 9.12 -24.89 -15.50
C GLU A 502 8.04 -23.82 -15.34
N VAL A 503 7.98 -23.18 -14.17
CA VAL A 503 7.03 -22.10 -13.89
C VAL A 503 7.79 -20.77 -13.85
N LEU A 504 7.24 -19.77 -14.51
CA LEU A 504 7.83 -18.45 -14.68
C LEU A 504 6.85 -17.40 -14.18
N LEU A 505 7.31 -16.44 -13.38
CA LEU A 505 6.52 -15.30 -12.94
C LEU A 505 6.78 -14.09 -13.83
N ALA A 506 5.71 -13.46 -14.31
CA ALA A 506 5.76 -12.22 -15.07
C ALA A 506 4.57 -11.30 -14.75
N SER A 507 4.63 -10.06 -15.23
CA SER A 507 3.50 -9.13 -15.10
C SER A 507 2.30 -9.51 -15.98
N PRO A 508 1.09 -9.02 -15.67
CA PRO A 508 -0.08 -9.19 -16.53
C PRO A 508 0.12 -8.72 -17.97
N ALA A 509 0.90 -7.65 -18.17
CA ALA A 509 1.19 -7.14 -19.49
C ALA A 509 2.13 -8.09 -20.26
N THR A 510 3.24 -8.52 -19.64
CA THR A 510 4.17 -9.50 -20.24
C THR A 510 3.44 -10.81 -20.55
N ALA A 511 2.54 -11.27 -19.68
CA ALA A 511 1.72 -12.46 -19.92
C ALA A 511 0.80 -12.28 -21.14
N ALA A 512 0.09 -11.16 -21.26
CA ALA A 512 -0.78 -10.90 -22.40
C ALA A 512 -0.01 -10.75 -23.73
N ALA A 513 1.15 -10.09 -23.73
CA ALA A 513 2.01 -9.97 -24.91
C ALA A 513 2.57 -11.34 -25.34
N SER A 514 2.99 -12.15 -24.37
CA SER A 514 3.49 -13.51 -24.62
C SER A 514 2.39 -14.43 -25.17
N ALA A 515 1.14 -14.25 -24.72
CA ALA A 515 -0.02 -14.98 -25.24
C ALA A 515 -0.24 -14.75 -26.74
N ILE A 516 0.03 -13.53 -27.22
CA ILE A 516 -0.12 -13.17 -28.65
C ILE A 516 0.96 -13.84 -29.50
N ARG A 517 2.21 -13.85 -29.00
CA ARG A 517 3.37 -14.32 -29.77
C ARG A 517 3.61 -15.83 -29.69
N GLY A 518 3.16 -16.50 -28.63
CA GLY A 518 3.54 -17.90 -28.35
C GLY A 518 4.89 -18.05 -27.64
N GLU A 519 5.57 -16.95 -27.36
CA GLU A 519 6.89 -16.90 -26.72
C GLU A 519 6.96 -15.72 -25.74
N ILE A 520 7.88 -15.80 -24.77
CA ILE A 520 8.09 -14.74 -23.78
C ILE A 520 8.43 -13.43 -24.49
N THR A 521 7.58 -12.42 -24.32
CA THR A 521 7.57 -11.19 -25.12
C THR A 521 7.49 -9.95 -24.25
N ASP A 522 8.25 -8.91 -24.63
CA ASP A 522 8.22 -7.62 -23.97
C ASP A 522 6.88 -6.91 -24.21
N PRO A 523 6.14 -6.53 -23.15
CA PRO A 523 4.84 -5.90 -23.31
C PRO A 523 4.89 -4.51 -23.95
N ARG A 524 6.03 -3.82 -23.94
CA ARG A 524 6.17 -2.47 -24.49
C ARG A 524 5.89 -2.40 -26.00
N ASP A 525 5.95 -3.53 -26.70
CA ASP A 525 5.61 -3.62 -28.11
C ASP A 525 4.08 -3.54 -28.37
N TYR A 526 3.26 -3.57 -27.30
CA TYR A 526 1.80 -3.66 -27.35
C TYR A 526 1.06 -2.60 -26.49
N LEU A 527 1.78 -1.69 -25.84
CA LEU A 527 1.24 -0.75 -24.85
C LEU A 527 0.97 0.67 -25.39
#